data_AF-A0A4P6GWC1-F1
#
_entry.id   AF-A0A4P6GWC1-F1
#
_cell.length_a   1.000
_cell.length_b   1.000
_cell.length_c   1.000
_cell.angle_alpha   90.00
_cell.angle_beta   90.00
_cell.angle_gamma   90.00
#
_symmetry.space_group_name_H-M   'P 1'
#
loop_
_entity.id
_entity.type
_entity.pdbx_description
1 polymer ?
#
loop_
_entity_poly.entity_id
_entity_poly.type
_entity_poly.pdbx_seq_one_letter_code
_entity_poly.pdbx_strand_id
1 'polypeptide(L)'
;MAPKMERFEMRIDEDLLARIDAWSGEQDDRPVRAEAVRRLIDLGLSAGSQRAVRFSDGEKMLILMMGDLYKHLKLKDGESDPGFLAKVIYGGHYWAPKWDMQGVFHDHVDDPEEVRHVVDVLDMWMFMEEAYASFSAADKKKLVAEVGPWADHVKFPGFDGNNEGDQLGIARFLIEDMGRFQKFKGRDLNSHHPTEERYRRMVRQFTPMRETLIGHGLSARQMVELLK
;
A
#
# COMPACT_ATOMS: atom_id res chain seq x y z
N MET A 1 27.79 35.80 -2.57
CA MET A 1 29.04 35.07 -2.27
C MET A 1 28.84 33.63 -2.68
N ALA A 2 29.77 33.05 -3.45
CA ALA A 2 29.70 31.62 -3.76
C ALA A 2 29.80 30.81 -2.43
N PRO A 3 29.04 29.71 -2.28
CA PRO A 3 29.10 28.89 -1.08
C PRO A 3 30.54 28.36 -0.91
N LYS A 4 31.07 28.49 0.31
CA LYS A 4 32.41 28.04 0.65
C LYS A 4 32.38 26.51 0.75
N MET A 5 33.00 25.81 -0.21
CA MET A 5 33.12 24.35 -0.17
C MET A 5 34.36 23.96 0.65
N GLU A 6 34.21 23.02 1.58
CA GLU A 6 35.29 22.47 2.39
C GLU A 6 35.51 20.99 2.06
N ARG A 7 36.78 20.54 2.08
CA ARG A 7 37.13 19.13 1.83
C ARG A 7 36.93 18.33 3.11
N PHE A 8 36.14 17.26 3.01
CA PHE A 8 35.85 16.32 4.10
C PHE A 8 36.37 14.93 3.73
N GLU A 9 37.07 14.27 4.64
CA GLU A 9 37.59 12.91 4.47
C GLU A 9 37.06 12.01 5.59
N MET A 10 36.59 10.81 5.22
CA MET A 10 35.96 9.86 6.15
C MET A 10 36.40 8.43 5.81
N ARG A 11 36.57 7.59 6.83
CA ARG A 11 36.77 6.14 6.67
C ARG A 11 35.41 5.45 6.67
N ILE A 12 35.22 4.54 5.73
CA ILE A 12 33.98 3.79 5.50
C ILE A 12 34.36 2.31 5.39
N ASP A 13 33.61 1.43 6.05
CA ASP A 13 33.78 -0.01 5.94
C ASP A 13 33.28 -0.54 4.59
N GLU A 14 33.70 -1.75 4.24
CA GLU A 14 33.44 -2.35 2.92
C GLU A 14 31.94 -2.60 2.69
N ASP A 15 31.19 -2.98 3.74
CA ASP A 15 29.75 -3.25 3.65
C ASP A 15 28.96 -1.97 3.38
N LEU A 16 29.27 -0.89 4.09
CA LEU A 16 28.65 0.41 3.87
C LEU A 16 29.01 0.98 2.48
N LEU A 17 30.24 0.75 2.01
CA LEU A 17 30.66 1.16 0.68
C LEU A 17 29.87 0.42 -0.41
N ALA A 18 29.68 -0.89 -0.26
CA ALA A 18 28.89 -1.70 -1.21
C ALA A 18 27.42 -1.22 -1.28
N ARG A 19 26.84 -0.82 -0.15
CA ARG A 19 25.47 -0.25 -0.10
C ARG A 19 25.36 1.09 -0.83
N ILE A 20 26.38 1.95 -0.71
CA ILE A 20 26.43 3.23 -1.44
C ILE A 20 26.53 2.99 -2.95
N ASP A 21 27.31 2.00 -3.37
CA ASP A 21 27.45 1.65 -4.80
C ASP A 21 26.16 1.09 -5.38
N ALA A 22 25.45 0.23 -4.63
CA ALA A 22 24.15 -0.28 -5.03
C ALA A 22 23.14 0.87 -5.23
N TRP A 23 23.03 1.77 -4.25
CA TRP A 23 22.16 2.94 -4.33
C TRP A 23 22.50 3.86 -5.51
N SER A 24 23.79 4.08 -5.78
CA SER A 24 24.23 4.86 -6.95
C SER A 24 23.82 4.20 -8.27
N GLY A 25 23.92 2.87 -8.36
CA GLY A 25 23.53 2.10 -9.55
C GLY A 25 22.05 2.19 -9.90
N GLU A 26 21.20 2.45 -8.90
CA GLU A 26 19.76 2.66 -9.05
C GLU A 26 19.39 4.07 -9.55
N GLN A 27 20.31 5.04 -9.49
CA GLN A 27 20.05 6.40 -9.97
C GLN A 27 20.26 6.54 -11.48
N ASP A 28 19.43 7.36 -12.13
CA ASP A 28 19.52 7.60 -13.58
C ASP A 28 20.88 8.15 -14.03
N ASP A 29 21.50 9.01 -13.22
CA ASP A 29 22.77 9.66 -13.52
C ASP A 29 24.00 8.93 -12.96
N ARG A 30 23.80 7.84 -12.19
CA ARG A 30 24.84 6.98 -11.60
C ARG A 30 25.99 7.78 -10.97
N PRO A 31 25.71 8.56 -9.91
CA PRO A 31 26.67 9.51 -9.36
C PRO A 31 27.91 8.81 -8.79
N VAL A 32 29.07 9.45 -8.93
CA VAL A 32 30.30 8.98 -8.28
C VAL A 32 30.12 8.91 -6.76
N ARG A 33 30.83 7.99 -6.09
CA ARG A 33 30.69 7.73 -4.64
C ARG A 33 30.67 9.01 -3.77
N ALA A 34 31.53 9.98 -4.05
CA ALA A 34 31.56 11.24 -3.30
C ALA A 34 30.25 12.04 -3.43
N GLU A 35 29.68 12.08 -4.63
CA GLU A 35 28.39 12.73 -4.90
C GLU A 35 27.22 11.90 -4.35
N ALA A 36 27.29 10.58 -4.44
CA ALA A 36 26.32 9.68 -3.82
C ALA A 36 26.26 9.86 -2.30
N VAL A 37 27.42 9.90 -1.64
CA VAL A 37 27.52 10.17 -0.18
C VAL A 37 26.98 11.55 0.16
N ARG A 38 27.33 12.59 -0.62
CA ARG A 38 26.79 13.94 -0.41
C ARG A 38 25.26 13.95 -0.50
N ARG A 39 24.68 13.35 -1.53
CA ARG A 39 23.23 13.24 -1.72
C ARG A 39 22.57 12.43 -0.60
N LEU A 40 23.16 11.33 -0.17
CA LEU A 40 22.65 10.51 0.93
C LEU A 40 22.70 11.26 2.28
N ILE A 41 23.75 12.05 2.53
CA ILE A 41 23.82 12.93 3.71
C ILE A 41 22.76 14.02 3.60
N ASP A 42 22.61 14.68 2.45
CA ASP A 42 21.56 15.68 2.24
C ASP A 42 20.16 15.09 2.45
N LEU A 43 19.92 13.87 1.96
CA LEU A 43 18.71 13.10 2.18
C LEU A 43 18.51 12.78 3.66
N GLY A 44 19.55 12.32 4.38
CA GLY A 44 19.48 11.99 5.81
C GLY A 44 19.28 13.23 6.71
N LEU A 45 19.91 14.35 6.38
CA LEU A 45 19.71 15.63 7.06
C LEU A 45 18.32 16.20 6.74
N SER A 46 17.84 15.98 5.51
CA SER A 46 16.45 16.26 5.13
C SER A 46 15.47 15.29 5.77
N ALA A 47 15.87 14.08 6.16
CA ALA A 47 15.03 13.12 6.89
C ALA A 47 14.75 13.57 8.33
N GLY A 48 15.66 14.36 8.95
CA GLY A 48 15.33 15.11 10.17
C GLY A 48 14.15 16.07 9.97
N SER A 49 14.01 16.61 8.75
CA SER A 49 12.84 17.37 8.32
C SER A 49 11.69 16.52 7.80
N GLN A 50 11.89 15.23 7.48
CA GLN A 50 10.80 14.29 7.22
C GLN A 50 10.01 13.98 8.50
N ARG A 51 10.52 14.26 9.70
CA ARG A 51 9.72 14.18 10.94
C ARG A 51 8.78 15.37 11.15
N ALA A 52 8.87 16.40 10.31
CA ALA A 52 8.06 17.60 10.39
C ALA A 52 7.41 17.92 9.04
N VAL A 53 6.25 18.56 9.08
CA VAL A 53 5.58 19.05 7.88
C VAL A 53 6.23 20.35 7.42
N ARG A 54 6.38 20.54 6.11
CA ARG A 54 6.83 21.82 5.54
C ARG A 54 5.66 22.52 4.87
N PHE A 55 5.46 23.78 5.22
CA PHE A 55 4.56 24.69 4.50
C PHE A 55 5.38 25.84 3.92
N SER A 56 5.18 26.14 2.65
CA SER A 56 5.62 27.38 2.01
C SER A 56 4.90 28.58 2.63
N ASP A 57 5.46 29.79 2.44
CA ASP A 57 4.83 31.01 2.97
C ASP A 57 3.44 31.26 2.36
N GLY A 58 3.24 30.86 1.10
CA GLY A 58 1.93 30.88 0.46
C GLY A 58 0.93 29.92 1.13
N GLU A 59 1.33 28.67 1.40
CA GLU A 59 0.47 27.69 2.08
C GLU A 59 0.12 28.12 3.50
N LYS A 60 1.07 28.73 4.24
CA LYS A 60 0.78 29.30 5.56
C LYS A 60 -0.33 30.35 5.48
N MET A 61 -0.24 31.27 4.52
CA MET A 61 -1.27 32.29 4.33
C MET A 61 -2.63 31.68 3.95
N LEU A 62 -2.64 30.68 3.07
CA LEU A 62 -3.86 29.96 2.68
C LEU A 62 -4.52 29.27 3.88
N ILE A 63 -3.75 28.59 4.72
CA ILE A 63 -4.24 27.92 5.93
C ILE A 63 -4.86 28.94 6.90
N LEU A 64 -4.19 30.07 7.13
CA LEU A 64 -4.71 31.13 8.01
C LEU A 64 -6.00 31.74 7.47
N MET A 65 -6.05 32.04 6.16
CA MET A 65 -7.27 32.53 5.51
C MET A 65 -8.41 31.51 5.59
N MET A 66 -8.11 30.23 5.42
CA MET A 66 -9.12 29.16 5.57
C MET A 66 -9.64 29.09 7.01
N GLY A 67 -8.77 29.27 8.00
CA GLY A 67 -9.18 29.36 9.40
C GLY A 67 -10.12 30.54 9.67
N ASP A 68 -9.89 31.69 9.04
CA ASP A 68 -10.78 32.84 9.16
C ASP A 68 -12.13 32.62 8.46
N LEU A 69 -12.13 31.95 7.30
CA LEU A 69 -13.36 31.52 6.63
C LEU A 69 -14.15 30.53 7.48
N TYR A 70 -13.50 29.54 8.09
CA TYR A 70 -14.14 28.56 8.99
C TYR A 70 -14.82 29.25 10.18
N LYS A 71 -14.14 30.22 10.81
CA LYS A 71 -14.70 31.01 11.90
C LYS A 71 -15.88 31.87 11.43
N HIS A 72 -15.75 32.53 10.28
CA HIS A 72 -16.80 33.39 9.73
C HIS A 72 -18.06 32.60 9.37
N LEU A 73 -17.89 31.45 8.72
CA LEU A 73 -18.97 30.53 8.34
C LEU A 73 -19.49 29.69 9.52
N LYS A 74 -18.83 29.75 10.69
CA LYS A 74 -19.19 29.01 11.91
C LYS A 74 -19.26 27.50 11.69
N LEU A 75 -18.33 26.96 10.92
CA LEU A 75 -18.19 25.52 10.71
C LEU A 75 -17.75 24.86 12.03
N LYS A 76 -18.47 23.81 12.46
CA LYS A 76 -18.20 23.11 13.73
C LYS A 76 -17.71 21.68 13.55
N ASP A 77 -18.00 21.07 12.40
CA ASP A 77 -17.78 19.64 12.15
C ASP A 77 -16.88 19.43 10.91
N GLY A 78 -15.90 20.31 10.70
CA GLY A 78 -14.92 20.13 9.63
C GLY A 78 -13.93 19.02 9.97
N GLU A 79 -13.61 18.17 9.00
CA GLU A 79 -12.55 17.16 9.14
C GLU A 79 -11.15 17.80 9.24
N SER A 80 -11.00 19.02 8.72
CA SER A 80 -9.79 19.81 8.85
C SER A 80 -9.84 20.68 10.12
N ASP A 81 -8.72 20.77 10.82
CA ASP A 81 -8.51 21.69 11.96
C ASP A 81 -7.53 22.84 11.59
N PRO A 82 -8.01 23.89 10.89
CA PRO A 82 -7.20 25.08 10.61
C PRO A 82 -6.71 25.79 11.86
N GLY A 83 -7.42 25.67 12.99
CA GLY A 83 -7.07 26.31 14.26
C GLY A 83 -5.81 25.69 14.86
N PHE A 84 -5.72 24.37 14.84
CA PHE A 84 -4.51 23.62 15.18
C PHE A 84 -3.35 23.99 14.24
N LEU A 85 -3.57 23.96 12.92
CA LEU A 85 -2.52 24.30 11.94
C LEU A 85 -2.02 25.74 12.09
N ALA A 86 -2.88 26.70 12.45
CA ALA A 86 -2.46 28.06 12.77
C ALA A 86 -1.49 28.10 13.97
N LYS A 87 -1.77 27.34 15.04
CA LYS A 87 -0.87 27.24 16.20
C LYS A 87 0.47 26.59 15.81
N VAL A 88 0.43 25.57 14.94
CA VAL A 88 1.63 24.94 14.38
C VAL A 88 2.50 25.96 13.64
N ILE A 89 1.89 26.80 12.80
CA ILE A 89 2.59 27.84 12.02
C ILE A 89 3.18 28.91 12.94
N TYR A 90 2.38 29.49 13.84
CA TYR A 90 2.84 30.57 14.72
C TYR A 90 3.89 30.11 15.72
N GLY A 91 3.76 28.88 16.24
CA GLY A 91 4.67 28.32 17.24
C GLY A 91 5.87 27.55 16.68
N GLY A 92 5.90 27.31 15.36
CA GLY A 92 6.95 26.50 14.72
C GLY A 92 6.89 25.01 15.05
N HIS A 93 5.72 24.50 15.50
CA HIS A 93 5.54 23.11 15.94
C HIS A 93 5.28 22.14 14.77
N TYR A 94 6.08 22.23 13.71
CA TYR A 94 5.85 21.51 12.45
C TYR A 94 5.90 19.97 12.56
N TRP A 95 6.39 19.43 13.67
CA TRP A 95 6.33 17.99 13.96
C TRP A 95 4.92 17.51 14.36
N ALA A 96 4.08 18.40 14.91
CA ALA A 96 2.82 18.02 15.53
C ALA A 96 1.76 17.46 14.57
N PRO A 97 1.62 17.93 13.31
CA PRO A 97 0.64 17.34 12.39
C PRO A 97 0.91 15.87 12.08
N LYS A 98 2.19 15.44 12.04
CA LYS A 98 2.54 14.01 11.87
C LYS A 98 2.14 13.15 13.07
N TRP A 99 1.81 13.76 14.22
CA TRP A 99 1.38 13.06 15.43
C TRP A 99 -0.13 13.08 15.57
N ASP A 100 -0.75 14.24 15.37
CA ASP A 100 -2.17 14.46 15.66
C ASP A 100 -3.07 14.28 14.42
N MET A 101 -2.50 14.42 13.22
CA MET A 101 -3.20 14.34 11.93
C MET A 101 -2.58 13.26 11.04
N GLN A 102 -2.29 12.09 11.62
CA GLN A 102 -1.64 10.97 10.93
C GLN A 102 -2.40 10.50 9.68
N GLY A 103 -3.73 10.62 9.64
CA GLY A 103 -4.52 10.27 8.44
C GLY A 103 -4.26 11.16 7.22
N VAL A 104 -3.68 12.35 7.39
CA VAL A 104 -3.33 13.27 6.30
C VAL A 104 -1.81 13.40 6.15
N PHE A 105 -1.10 13.50 7.28
CA PHE A 105 0.35 13.66 7.32
C PHE A 105 1.02 12.35 7.75
N HIS A 106 0.96 11.35 6.89
CA HIS A 106 1.72 10.11 6.99
C HIS A 106 2.74 9.99 5.85
N ASP A 107 3.71 9.10 6.01
CA ASP A 107 4.66 8.73 4.96
C ASP A 107 4.26 7.42 4.25
N HIS A 108 3.12 6.84 4.62
CA HIS A 108 2.57 5.64 3.98
C HIS A 108 2.02 5.98 2.59
N VAL A 109 2.36 5.18 1.59
CA VAL A 109 1.73 5.20 0.27
C VAL A 109 1.67 3.76 -0.18
N ASP A 110 0.52 3.32 -0.69
CA ASP A 110 0.38 1.96 -1.19
C ASP A 110 1.33 1.70 -2.36
N ASP A 111 2.04 0.57 -2.33
CA ASP A 111 2.86 0.12 -3.44
C ASP A 111 1.95 -0.25 -4.63
N PRO A 112 2.13 0.37 -5.83
CA PRO A 112 1.35 0.02 -7.02
C PRO A 112 1.35 -1.47 -7.37
N GLU A 113 2.46 -2.18 -7.12
CA GLU A 113 2.53 -3.63 -7.37
C GLU A 113 1.68 -4.42 -6.36
N GLU A 114 1.58 -3.94 -5.13
CA GLU A 114 0.72 -4.54 -4.11
C GLU A 114 -0.75 -4.28 -4.42
N VAL A 115 -1.09 -3.06 -4.87
CA VAL A 115 -2.45 -2.75 -5.35
C VAL A 115 -2.84 -3.68 -6.50
N ARG A 116 -1.93 -3.88 -7.46
CA ARG A 116 -2.14 -4.82 -8.57
C ARG A 116 -2.32 -6.25 -8.04
N HIS A 117 -1.50 -6.68 -7.09
CA HIS A 117 -1.60 -8.01 -6.51
C HIS A 117 -2.97 -8.23 -5.87
N VAL A 118 -3.45 -7.30 -5.04
CA VAL A 118 -4.76 -7.38 -4.40
C VAL A 118 -5.89 -7.44 -5.44
N VAL A 119 -5.81 -6.64 -6.50
CA VAL A 119 -6.77 -6.69 -7.62
C VAL A 119 -6.79 -8.07 -8.27
N ASP A 120 -5.61 -8.64 -8.58
CA ASP A 120 -5.50 -9.96 -9.19
C ASP A 120 -6.04 -11.07 -8.25
N VAL A 121 -5.82 -10.95 -6.94
CA VAL A 121 -6.35 -11.88 -5.93
C VAL A 121 -7.88 -11.80 -5.87
N LEU A 122 -8.45 -10.60 -5.78
CA LEU A 122 -9.91 -10.42 -5.72
C LEU A 122 -10.59 -10.93 -7.00
N ASP A 123 -10.00 -10.67 -8.16
CA ASP A 123 -10.51 -11.14 -9.44
C ASP A 123 -10.45 -12.67 -9.52
N MET A 124 -9.31 -13.28 -9.19
CA MET A 124 -9.17 -14.73 -9.11
C MET A 124 -10.25 -15.36 -8.21
N TRP A 125 -10.45 -14.83 -7.00
CA TRP A 125 -11.44 -15.36 -6.07
C TRP A 125 -12.88 -15.18 -6.58
N MET A 126 -13.17 -14.12 -7.33
CA MET A 126 -14.47 -13.93 -7.96
C MET A 126 -14.76 -15.07 -8.94
N PHE A 127 -13.81 -15.36 -9.85
CA PHE A 127 -13.91 -16.49 -10.79
C PHE A 127 -14.03 -17.83 -10.05
N MET A 128 -13.27 -18.02 -8.97
CA MET A 128 -13.30 -19.26 -8.21
C MET A 128 -14.65 -19.49 -7.52
N GLU A 129 -15.19 -18.47 -6.83
CA GLU A 129 -16.49 -18.61 -6.17
C GLU A 129 -17.64 -18.79 -7.18
N GLU A 130 -17.57 -18.14 -8.34
CA GLU A 130 -18.57 -18.33 -9.42
C GLU A 130 -18.52 -19.73 -10.02
N ALA A 131 -17.32 -20.22 -10.35
CA ALA A 131 -17.15 -21.57 -10.86
C ALA A 131 -17.63 -22.61 -9.85
N TYR A 132 -17.21 -22.48 -8.59
CA TYR A 132 -17.60 -23.39 -7.51
C TYR A 132 -19.12 -23.42 -7.27
N ALA A 133 -19.81 -22.28 -7.41
CA ALA A 133 -21.26 -22.21 -7.32
C ALA A 133 -21.96 -23.01 -8.44
N SER A 134 -21.35 -23.04 -9.64
CA SER A 134 -21.90 -23.73 -10.82
C SER A 134 -21.62 -25.25 -10.85
N PHE A 135 -20.67 -25.72 -10.04
CA PHE A 135 -20.23 -27.12 -10.03
C PHE A 135 -21.29 -28.10 -9.54
N SER A 136 -21.32 -29.27 -10.18
CA SER A 136 -22.17 -30.39 -9.75
C SER A 136 -21.70 -30.99 -8.43
N ALA A 137 -22.54 -31.79 -7.78
CA ALA A 137 -22.16 -32.52 -6.57
C ALA A 137 -20.99 -33.50 -6.83
N ALA A 138 -20.85 -34.02 -8.05
CA ALA A 138 -19.73 -34.87 -8.43
C ALA A 138 -18.42 -34.08 -8.52
N ASP A 139 -18.46 -32.88 -9.10
CA ASP A 139 -17.29 -32.00 -9.22
C ASP A 139 -16.80 -31.54 -7.84
N LYS A 140 -17.73 -31.17 -6.94
CA LYS A 140 -17.38 -30.77 -5.57
C LYS A 140 -16.76 -31.92 -4.78
N LYS A 141 -17.29 -33.15 -4.90
CA LYS A 141 -16.69 -34.35 -4.30
C LYS A 141 -15.29 -34.63 -4.85
N LYS A 142 -15.08 -34.46 -6.16
CA LYS A 142 -13.77 -34.61 -6.78
C LYS A 142 -12.78 -33.56 -6.25
N LEU A 143 -13.23 -32.32 -6.08
CA LEU A 143 -12.41 -31.25 -5.52
C LEU A 143 -11.91 -31.58 -4.10
N VAL A 144 -12.82 -32.02 -3.22
CA VAL A 144 -12.49 -32.44 -1.85
C VAL A 144 -11.54 -33.63 -1.83
N ALA A 145 -11.72 -34.60 -2.73
CA ALA A 145 -10.85 -35.77 -2.82
C ALA A 145 -9.42 -35.44 -3.28
N GLU A 146 -9.25 -34.45 -4.16
CA GLU A 146 -7.94 -34.08 -4.71
C GLU A 146 -7.19 -33.01 -3.92
N VAL A 147 -7.91 -32.10 -3.26
CA VAL A 147 -7.35 -30.91 -2.58
C VAL A 147 -7.42 -31.05 -1.06
N GLY A 148 -8.44 -31.76 -0.55
CA GLY A 148 -8.67 -31.97 0.88
C GLY A 148 -9.95 -31.30 1.41
N PRO A 149 -10.24 -31.45 2.72
CA PRO A 149 -11.52 -31.07 3.31
C PRO A 149 -11.88 -29.58 3.19
N TRP A 150 -10.90 -28.69 3.13
CA TRP A 150 -11.14 -27.25 3.03
C TRP A 150 -11.73 -26.83 1.67
N ALA A 151 -11.58 -27.66 0.63
CA ALA A 151 -12.18 -27.40 -0.68
C ALA A 151 -13.69 -27.70 -0.73
N ASP A 152 -14.28 -28.16 0.38
CA ASP A 152 -15.73 -28.26 0.54
C ASP A 152 -16.39 -26.88 0.68
N HIS A 153 -15.59 -25.85 0.97
CA HIS A 153 -16.06 -24.47 1.03
C HIS A 153 -15.07 -23.50 0.40
N VAL A 154 -15.09 -23.39 -0.93
CA VAL A 154 -14.26 -22.41 -1.65
C VAL A 154 -14.89 -21.02 -1.51
N LYS A 155 -14.36 -20.24 -0.57
CA LYS A 155 -14.71 -18.84 -0.37
C LYS A 155 -13.48 -18.02 -0.07
N PHE A 156 -13.46 -16.77 -0.53
CA PHE A 156 -12.41 -15.82 -0.21
C PHE A 156 -12.33 -15.60 1.30
N PRO A 157 -11.22 -15.97 1.96
CA PRO A 157 -11.06 -15.81 3.41
C PRO A 157 -10.56 -14.40 3.80
N GLY A 158 -10.12 -13.58 2.85
CA GLY A 158 -9.51 -12.28 3.14
C GLY A 158 -8.00 -12.34 3.36
N PHE A 159 -7.48 -11.32 4.03
CA PHE A 159 -6.05 -11.13 4.34
C PHE A 159 -5.83 -11.09 5.86
N ASP A 160 -4.64 -11.40 6.32
CA ASP A 160 -4.31 -11.38 7.75
C ASP A 160 -4.21 -9.96 8.28
N GLY A 161 -5.15 -9.54 9.14
CA GLY A 161 -5.12 -8.21 9.72
C GLY A 161 -3.87 -7.88 10.56
N ASN A 162 -3.09 -8.88 10.98
CA ASN A 162 -1.87 -8.66 11.77
C ASN A 162 -0.60 -8.53 10.92
N ASN A 163 -0.53 -9.23 9.77
CA ASN A 163 0.68 -9.34 8.95
C ASN A 163 0.51 -8.81 7.52
N GLU A 164 -0.73 -8.63 7.06
CA GLU A 164 -1.13 -8.26 5.70
C GLU A 164 -2.07 -7.04 5.74
N GLY A 165 -1.75 -6.08 6.62
CA GLY A 165 -2.58 -4.91 6.89
C GLY A 165 -2.76 -4.00 5.67
N ASP A 166 -1.72 -3.86 4.84
CA ASP A 166 -1.76 -3.05 3.62
C ASP A 166 -2.69 -3.70 2.58
N GLN A 167 -2.55 -5.00 2.34
CA GLN A 167 -3.42 -5.75 1.44
C GLN A 167 -4.88 -5.68 1.89
N LEU A 168 -5.12 -5.84 3.19
CA LEU A 168 -6.44 -5.71 3.79
C LEU A 168 -7.02 -4.31 3.59
N GLY A 169 -6.20 -3.28 3.81
CA GLY A 169 -6.57 -1.87 3.61
C GLY A 169 -6.96 -1.59 2.15
N ILE A 170 -6.12 -2.00 1.20
CA ILE A 170 -6.37 -1.87 -0.24
C ILE A 170 -7.67 -2.61 -0.64
N ALA A 171 -7.85 -3.85 -0.18
CA ALA A 171 -9.03 -4.64 -0.49
C ALA A 171 -10.32 -3.97 0.03
N ARG A 172 -10.29 -3.48 1.28
CA ARG A 172 -11.41 -2.72 1.86
C ARG A 172 -11.71 -1.46 1.05
N PHE A 173 -10.69 -0.68 0.70
CA PHE A 173 -10.86 0.55 -0.08
C PHE A 173 -11.45 0.28 -1.47
N LEU A 174 -10.97 -0.77 -2.16
CA LEU A 174 -11.51 -1.20 -3.45
C LEU A 174 -13.00 -1.60 -3.35
N ILE A 175 -13.38 -2.31 -2.29
CA ILE A 175 -14.73 -2.86 -2.13
C ILE A 175 -15.71 -1.83 -1.56
N GLU A 176 -15.39 -1.23 -0.42
CA GLU A 176 -16.33 -0.40 0.32
C GLU A 176 -16.41 1.02 -0.27
N ASP A 177 -15.27 1.62 -0.61
CA ASP A 177 -15.19 3.03 -1.03
C ASP A 177 -15.24 3.20 -2.56
N MET A 178 -14.50 2.37 -3.33
CA MET A 178 -14.46 2.48 -4.79
C MET A 178 -15.60 1.74 -5.51
N GLY A 179 -16.40 0.95 -4.79
CA GLY A 179 -17.51 0.21 -5.38
C GLY A 179 -17.09 -0.92 -6.33
N ARG A 180 -15.84 -1.40 -6.26
CA ARG A 180 -15.34 -2.55 -7.04
C ARG A 180 -15.60 -3.85 -6.29
N PHE A 181 -15.49 -4.99 -6.98
CA PHE A 181 -15.61 -6.34 -6.40
C PHE A 181 -16.78 -6.50 -5.39
N GLN A 182 -17.95 -5.91 -5.68
CA GLN A 182 -19.06 -5.76 -4.72
C GLN A 182 -19.62 -7.09 -4.17
N LYS A 183 -19.35 -8.22 -4.84
CA LYS A 183 -19.68 -9.56 -4.33
C LYS A 183 -19.04 -9.84 -2.96
N PHE A 184 -17.96 -9.15 -2.62
CA PHE A 184 -17.28 -9.27 -1.32
C PHE A 184 -17.74 -8.25 -0.28
N LYS A 185 -18.60 -7.29 -0.64
CA LYS A 185 -19.07 -6.24 0.26
C LYS A 185 -19.77 -6.79 1.49
N GLY A 186 -19.46 -6.22 2.66
CA GLY A 186 -20.05 -6.63 3.93
C GLY A 186 -19.60 -7.99 4.46
N ARG A 187 -18.57 -8.62 3.86
CA ARG A 187 -17.93 -9.82 4.38
C ARG A 187 -16.80 -9.46 5.34
N ASP A 188 -16.48 -10.37 6.26
CA ASP A 188 -15.23 -10.26 7.00
C ASP A 188 -14.06 -10.57 6.08
N LEU A 189 -13.16 -9.60 5.92
CA LEU A 189 -11.97 -9.71 5.10
C LEU A 189 -10.72 -10.00 5.93
N ASN A 190 -10.84 -10.21 7.25
CA ASN A 190 -9.74 -10.65 8.08
C ASN A 190 -9.67 -12.18 8.10
N SER A 191 -8.64 -12.76 7.50
CA SER A 191 -8.44 -14.21 7.49
C SER A 191 -8.00 -14.78 8.84
N HIS A 192 -7.50 -13.93 9.74
CA HIS A 192 -6.85 -14.30 11.01
C HIS A 192 -5.64 -15.25 10.88
N HIS A 193 -5.12 -15.43 9.66
CA HIS A 193 -3.93 -16.23 9.38
C HIS A 193 -3.25 -15.74 8.09
N PRO A 194 -1.92 -15.87 7.94
CA PRO A 194 -1.23 -15.47 6.72
C PRO A 194 -1.80 -16.16 5.46
N THR A 195 -1.95 -15.41 4.37
CA THR A 195 -2.50 -15.85 3.08
C THR A 195 -1.61 -15.51 1.89
N GLU A 196 -0.68 -14.58 2.06
CA GLU A 196 0.07 -13.92 1.00
C GLU A 196 0.84 -14.89 0.10
N GLU A 197 1.64 -15.78 0.69
CA GLU A 197 2.45 -16.75 -0.09
C GLU A 197 1.56 -17.64 -0.96
N ARG A 198 0.42 -18.07 -0.40
CA ARG A 198 -0.57 -18.87 -1.12
C ARG A 198 -1.19 -18.05 -2.25
N TYR A 199 -1.61 -16.82 -1.99
CA TYR A 199 -2.18 -15.95 -3.02
C TYR A 199 -1.22 -15.64 -4.15
N ARG A 200 0.05 -15.34 -3.87
CA ARG A 200 1.06 -15.16 -4.91
C ARG A 200 1.24 -16.41 -5.77
N ARG A 201 1.23 -17.61 -5.18
CA ARG A 201 1.27 -18.87 -5.95
C ARG A 201 0.04 -19.06 -6.83
N MET A 202 -1.15 -18.85 -6.26
CA MET A 202 -2.41 -19.04 -6.96
C MET A 202 -2.55 -18.04 -8.12
N VAL A 203 -2.25 -16.76 -7.88
CA VAL A 203 -2.30 -15.71 -8.92
C VAL A 203 -1.35 -16.04 -10.07
N ARG A 204 -0.10 -16.48 -9.79
CA ARG A 204 0.84 -16.88 -10.86
C ARG A 204 0.29 -17.96 -11.77
N GLN A 205 -0.49 -18.90 -11.24
CA GLN A 205 -1.16 -19.94 -12.03
C GLN A 205 -2.42 -19.42 -12.71
N PHE A 206 -3.18 -18.55 -12.05
CA PHE A 206 -4.42 -17.99 -12.55
C PHE A 206 -4.20 -17.02 -13.71
N THR A 207 -3.18 -16.17 -13.69
CA THR A 207 -2.92 -15.16 -14.72
C THR A 207 -2.97 -15.72 -16.14
N PRO A 208 -2.22 -16.79 -16.50
CA PRO A 208 -2.31 -17.38 -17.84
C PRO A 208 -3.65 -18.09 -18.10
N MET A 209 -4.30 -18.67 -17.08
CA MET A 209 -5.62 -19.28 -17.24
C MET A 209 -6.68 -18.24 -17.58
N ARG A 210 -6.61 -17.07 -16.93
CA ARG A 210 -7.57 -15.97 -17.06
C ARG A 210 -7.75 -15.51 -18.51
N GLU A 211 -6.66 -15.48 -19.28
CA GLU A 211 -6.70 -15.11 -20.71
C GLU A 211 -7.59 -16.06 -21.53
N THR A 212 -7.74 -17.31 -21.09
CA THR A 212 -8.55 -18.33 -21.75
C THR A 212 -10.00 -18.38 -21.28
N LEU A 213 -10.37 -17.68 -20.20
CA LEU A 213 -11.71 -17.74 -19.57
C LEU A 213 -12.72 -16.78 -20.20
N ILE A 214 -12.51 -16.33 -21.45
CA ILE A 214 -13.43 -15.41 -22.11
C ILE A 214 -14.72 -16.14 -22.47
N GLY A 215 -15.80 -15.84 -21.74
CA GLY A 215 -17.13 -16.39 -21.99
C GLY A 215 -17.45 -17.71 -21.27
N HIS A 216 -16.56 -18.20 -20.40
CA HIS A 216 -16.84 -19.35 -19.54
C HIS A 216 -16.08 -19.27 -18.20
N GLY A 217 -16.59 -19.95 -17.17
CA GLY A 217 -15.93 -20.03 -15.85
C GLY A 217 -14.76 -21.02 -15.80
N LEU A 218 -14.10 -21.09 -14.64
CA LEU A 218 -13.07 -22.10 -14.36
C LEU A 218 -13.67 -23.52 -14.41
N SER A 219 -12.97 -24.46 -15.03
CA SER A 219 -13.31 -25.88 -14.94
C SER A 219 -12.92 -26.47 -13.58
N ALA A 220 -13.52 -27.60 -13.20
CA ALA A 220 -13.15 -28.31 -11.96
C ALA A 220 -11.65 -28.70 -11.93
N ARG A 221 -11.04 -28.98 -13.09
CA ARG A 221 -9.60 -29.27 -13.18
C ARG A 221 -8.74 -28.04 -12.89
N GLN A 222 -9.07 -26.88 -13.48
CA GLN A 222 -8.37 -25.63 -13.22
C GLN A 222 -8.54 -25.21 -11.75
N MET A 223 -9.72 -25.45 -11.16
CA MET A 223 -9.94 -25.21 -9.72
C MET A 223 -9.01 -26.06 -8.85
N VAL A 224 -8.86 -27.35 -9.15
CA VAL A 224 -7.92 -28.23 -8.43
C VAL A 224 -6.48 -27.71 -8.54
N GLU A 225 -6.08 -27.26 -9.74
CA GLU A 225 -4.73 -26.74 -9.98
C GLU A 225 -4.44 -25.51 -9.13
N LEU A 226 -5.36 -24.53 -9.10
CA LEU A 226 -5.23 -23.34 -8.27
C LEU A 226 -5.21 -23.64 -6.78
N LEU A 227 -5.98 -24.61 -6.30
CA LEU A 227 -6.09 -24.89 -4.87
C LEU A 227 -4.95 -25.77 -4.32
N LYS A 228 -4.12 -26.40 -5.15
CA LYS A 228 -2.97 -27.22 -4.71
C LYS A 228 -1.75 -26.36 -4.41
#